data_AF-A0A0M8PPS3-F1
#
_entry.id   AF-A0A0M8PPS3-F1
#
_cell.length_a   1.000
_cell.length_b   1.000
_cell.length_c   1.000
_cell.angle_alpha   90.00
_cell.angle_beta   90.00
_cell.angle_gamma   90.00
#
_symmetry.space_group_name_H-M   'P 1'
#
loop_
_entity.id
_entity.type
_entity.pdbx_description
1 polymer ?
#
loop_
_entity_poly.entity_id
_entity_poly.type
_entity_poly.pdbx_seq_one_letter_code
_entity_poly.pdbx_strand_id
1 'polypeptide(L)'
;MTLPRCLRAVAAGTQQSGLTLDRRLASDTIRGRLLAYHDADDDADYVALLIGDVAGSDDVPVRIVDEERLLMEGARSTEPAEILVGTSDDRDPDAERRELDRQLCLGGPVRSMLAHSGARSVTVDWCAVAAA
;
A
#
# COMPACT_ATOMS: atom_id res chain seq x y z
N MET A 1 -50.58 -7.25 -22.68
CA MET A 1 -49.31 -6.62 -23.08
C MET A 1 -48.72 -5.97 -21.84
N THR A 2 -47.67 -6.57 -21.30
CA THR A 2 -47.20 -6.33 -19.93
C THR A 2 -45.84 -5.65 -20.00
N LEU A 3 -45.75 -4.44 -19.46
CA LEU A 3 -44.47 -3.81 -19.14
C LEU A 3 -44.63 -3.11 -17.77
N PRO A 4 -44.06 -3.65 -16.69
CA PRO A 4 -43.77 -2.85 -15.52
C PRO A 4 -42.40 -2.22 -15.73
N ARG A 5 -42.38 -0.90 -15.96
CA ARG A 5 -41.19 -0.08 -15.76
C ARG A 5 -41.00 0.11 -14.26
N CYS A 6 -40.27 -0.80 -13.63
CA CYS A 6 -39.64 -0.52 -12.34
C CYS A 6 -38.25 0.03 -12.63
N LEU A 7 -38.16 1.36 -12.72
CA LEU A 7 -36.93 2.09 -12.50
C LEU A 7 -36.35 1.66 -11.15
N ARG A 8 -35.22 0.95 -11.17
CA ARG A 8 -34.33 0.89 -10.02
C ARG A 8 -33.10 1.68 -10.42
N ALA A 9 -33.08 2.96 -10.06
CA ALA A 9 -31.82 3.66 -9.91
C ALA A 9 -31.00 2.80 -8.94
N VAL A 10 -29.92 2.20 -9.43
CA VAL A 10 -28.88 1.66 -8.57
C VAL A 10 -28.39 2.87 -7.81
N ALA A 11 -28.72 2.93 -6.52
CA ALA A 11 -28.17 3.92 -5.61
C ALA A 11 -26.66 3.96 -5.87
N ALA A 12 -26.11 5.15 -6.08
CA ALA A 12 -24.67 5.36 -5.98
C ALA A 12 -24.27 4.76 -4.64
N GLY A 13 -23.72 3.55 -4.66
CA GLY A 13 -23.16 2.94 -3.47
C GLY A 13 -22.06 3.88 -3.06
N THR A 14 -22.15 4.41 -1.84
CA THR A 14 -20.97 4.94 -1.16
C THR A 14 -19.90 3.88 -1.33
N GLN A 15 -18.91 4.13 -2.20
CA GLN A 15 -17.75 3.25 -2.28
C GLN A 15 -17.18 3.22 -0.86
N GLN A 16 -16.93 2.03 -0.33
CA GLN A 16 -16.38 1.88 1.01
C GLN A 16 -14.87 1.70 0.86
N SER A 17 -14.09 2.31 1.75
CA SER A 17 -12.66 2.06 1.79
C SER A 17 -12.41 0.56 2.04
N GLY A 18 -11.40 0.00 1.38
CA GLY A 18 -11.10 -1.43 1.50
C GLY A 18 -10.09 -1.95 0.50
N LEU A 19 -9.67 -3.21 0.70
CA LEU A 19 -8.81 -3.90 -0.24
C LEU A 19 -9.51 -4.13 -1.59
N THR A 20 -8.88 -3.65 -2.65
CA THR A 20 -9.28 -3.90 -4.04
C THR A 20 -8.44 -5.00 -4.68
N LEU A 21 -7.20 -5.19 -4.19
CA LEU A 21 -6.31 -6.24 -4.65
C LEU A 21 -5.57 -6.88 -3.47
N ASP A 22 -5.46 -8.20 -3.55
CA ASP A 22 -4.57 -8.99 -2.72
C ASP A 22 -4.06 -10.17 -3.57
N ARG A 23 -2.83 -10.06 -4.05
CA ARG A 23 -2.25 -11.02 -5.02
C ARG A 23 -0.87 -11.45 -4.59
N ARG A 24 -0.65 -12.76 -4.48
CA ARG A 24 0.71 -13.31 -4.38
C ARG A 24 1.44 -13.15 -5.71
N LEU A 25 2.68 -12.69 -5.63
CA LEU A 25 3.63 -12.61 -6.74
C LEU A 25 4.72 -13.65 -6.53
N ALA A 26 4.92 -14.49 -7.53
CA ALA A 26 6.04 -15.42 -7.60
C ALA A 26 6.62 -15.33 -9.01
N SER A 27 7.76 -14.68 -9.11
CA SER A 27 8.59 -14.56 -10.30
C SER A 27 10.02 -14.97 -9.94
N ASP A 28 10.89 -15.11 -10.94
CA ASP A 28 12.30 -15.46 -10.75
C ASP A 28 13.04 -14.44 -9.88
N THR A 29 12.58 -13.19 -9.88
CA THR A 29 13.23 -12.07 -9.20
C THR A 29 12.46 -11.52 -8.00
N ILE A 30 11.18 -11.88 -7.84
CA ILE A 30 10.32 -11.34 -6.77
C ILE A 30 9.46 -12.46 -6.21
N ARG A 31 9.54 -12.64 -4.90
CA ARG A 31 8.60 -13.44 -4.13
C ARG A 31 7.94 -12.56 -3.09
N GLY A 32 6.63 -12.38 -3.21
CA GLY A 32 5.93 -11.41 -2.40
C GLY A 32 4.41 -11.41 -2.57
N ARG A 33 3.79 -10.33 -2.14
CA ARG A 33 2.33 -10.12 -2.19
C ARG A 33 2.06 -8.65 -2.48
N LEU A 34 1.28 -8.39 -3.52
CA LEU A 34 0.82 -7.07 -3.90
C LEU A 34 -0.54 -6.81 -3.25
N LEU A 35 -0.64 -5.69 -2.55
CA LEU A 35 -1.89 -5.18 -1.97
C LEU A 35 -2.26 -3.89 -2.70
N ALA A 36 -3.54 -3.73 -3.00
CA ALA A 36 -4.11 -2.44 -3.35
C ALA A 36 -5.32 -2.15 -2.46
N TYR A 37 -5.43 -0.91 -2.02
CA TYR A 37 -6.46 -0.44 -1.11
C TYR A 37 -7.04 0.85 -1.66
N HIS A 38 -8.36 0.89 -1.76
CA HIS A 38 -9.09 2.09 -2.12
C HIS A 38 -9.54 2.80 -0.85
N ASP A 39 -9.33 4.11 -0.79
CA ASP A 39 -9.91 4.98 0.22
C ASP A 39 -11.05 5.82 -0.36
N ALA A 40 -12.22 5.70 0.25
CA ALA A 40 -13.43 6.37 -0.21
C ALA A 40 -13.56 7.82 0.28
N ASP A 41 -12.83 8.22 1.32
CA ASP A 41 -12.91 9.59 1.84
C ASP A 41 -12.23 10.56 0.86
N ASP A 42 -11.07 10.18 0.34
CA ASP A 42 -10.29 10.97 -0.63
C ASP A 42 -10.38 10.47 -2.08
N ASP A 43 -11.14 9.40 -2.36
CA ASP A 43 -11.23 8.74 -3.68
C ASP A 43 -9.84 8.41 -4.25
N ALA A 44 -9.00 7.81 -3.41
CA ALA A 44 -7.59 7.57 -3.69
C ALA A 44 -7.23 6.09 -3.56
N ASP A 45 -6.42 5.60 -4.49
CA ASP A 45 -5.89 4.24 -4.46
C ASP A 45 -4.46 4.23 -3.92
N TYR A 46 -4.18 3.23 -3.09
CA TYR A 46 -2.87 2.98 -2.49
C TYR A 46 -2.41 1.58 -2.86
N VAL A 47 -1.12 1.42 -3.11
CA VAL A 47 -0.53 0.13 -3.47
C VAL A 47 0.70 -0.16 -2.60
N ALA A 48 0.83 -1.41 -2.19
CA ALA A 48 2.01 -1.88 -1.47
C ALA A 48 2.47 -3.24 -1.97
N LEU A 49 3.79 -3.40 -2.04
CA LEU A 49 4.45 -4.67 -2.32
C LEU A 49 5.11 -5.19 -1.05
N LEU A 50 4.60 -6.32 -0.55
CA LEU A 50 5.23 -7.10 0.51
C LEU A 50 6.25 -8.05 -0.12
N ILE A 51 7.48 -7.99 0.35
CA ILE A 51 8.60 -8.80 -0.14
C ILE A 51 8.98 -9.79 0.95
N GLY A 52 9.23 -11.04 0.58
CA GLY A 52 9.65 -12.07 1.53
C GLY A 52 8.55 -12.50 2.51
N ASP A 53 8.92 -12.81 3.76
CA ASP A 53 8.01 -13.30 4.79
C ASP A 53 7.62 -12.20 5.79
N VAL A 54 6.53 -11.50 5.46
CA VAL A 54 6.01 -10.38 6.25
C VAL A 54 5.03 -10.85 7.34
N ALA A 55 4.36 -11.98 7.12
CA ALA A 55 3.26 -12.40 7.99
C ALA A 55 3.78 -12.92 9.35
N GLY A 56 3.35 -12.30 10.43
CA GLY A 56 3.80 -12.63 11.79
C GLY A 56 5.14 -12.01 12.18
N SER A 57 5.82 -11.33 11.26
CA SER A 57 7.10 -10.66 11.50
C SER A 57 6.91 -9.37 12.31
N ASP A 58 7.87 -9.11 13.20
CA ASP A 58 7.98 -7.88 13.96
C ASP A 58 8.95 -6.91 13.25
N ASP A 59 8.67 -5.61 13.37
CA ASP A 59 9.51 -4.49 12.94
C ASP A 59 9.89 -4.47 11.46
N VAL A 60 8.95 -4.91 10.60
CA VAL A 60 9.17 -5.01 9.15
C VAL A 60 9.41 -3.61 8.56
N PRO A 61 10.52 -3.39 7.83
CA PRO A 61 10.83 -2.08 7.25
C PRO A 61 9.83 -1.71 6.16
N VAL A 62 9.37 -0.46 6.21
CA VAL A 62 8.49 0.16 5.23
C VAL A 62 9.24 1.29 4.54
N ARG A 63 9.22 1.29 3.20
CA ARG A 63 9.85 2.31 2.38
C ARG A 63 8.91 2.80 1.30
N ILE A 64 8.95 4.09 1.04
CA ILE A 64 8.22 4.73 -0.06
C ILE A 64 9.06 4.61 -1.32
N VAL A 65 8.42 4.22 -2.41
CA VAL A 65 8.99 4.19 -3.74
C VAL A 65 7.98 4.76 -4.72
N ASP A 66 8.47 5.25 -5.86
CA ASP A 66 7.61 5.55 -7.00
C ASP A 66 6.80 4.30 -7.38
N GLU A 67 5.47 4.47 -7.48
CA GLU A 67 4.54 3.41 -7.86
C GLU A 67 4.92 2.74 -9.18
N GLU A 68 5.35 3.50 -10.20
CA GLU A 68 5.72 2.96 -11.50
C GLU A 68 6.97 2.06 -11.41
N ARG A 69 7.76 2.22 -10.34
CA ARG A 69 8.98 1.47 -10.06
C ARG A 69 8.81 0.38 -9.01
N LEU A 70 7.62 0.23 -8.41
CA LEU A 70 7.36 -0.63 -7.26
C LEU A 70 7.89 -2.07 -7.45
N LEU A 71 7.59 -2.68 -8.59
CA LEU A 71 8.05 -4.04 -8.91
C LEU A 71 9.57 -4.09 -9.16
N MET A 72 10.13 -3.08 -9.82
CA MET A 72 11.58 -3.04 -10.09
C MET A 72 12.38 -2.84 -8.81
N GLU A 73 11.92 -1.99 -7.90
CA GLU A 73 12.55 -1.81 -6.58
C GLU A 73 12.37 -3.07 -5.72
N GLY A 74 11.22 -3.72 -5.81
CA GLY A 74 11.00 -5.00 -5.13
C GLY A 74 11.94 -6.10 -5.58
N ALA A 75 12.24 -6.18 -6.87
CA ALA A 75 13.23 -7.12 -7.41
C ALA A 75 14.67 -6.84 -6.98
N ARG A 76 14.95 -5.60 -6.54
CA ARG A 76 16.26 -5.17 -6.05
C ARG A 76 16.39 -5.23 -4.54
N SER A 77 15.30 -5.51 -3.82
CA SER A 77 15.33 -5.61 -2.36
C SER A 77 16.27 -6.74 -1.93
N THR A 78 17.14 -6.42 -0.99
CA THR A 78 18.06 -7.38 -0.36
C THR A 78 17.57 -7.81 1.02
N GLU A 79 16.44 -7.26 1.48
CA GLU A 79 15.90 -7.54 2.80
C GLU A 79 15.16 -8.89 2.82
N PRO A 80 15.24 -9.64 3.93
CA PRO A 80 14.50 -10.89 4.07
C PRO A 80 12.98 -10.66 4.15
N ALA A 81 12.56 -9.49 4.62
CA ALA A 81 11.19 -9.00 4.61
C ALA A 81 11.18 -7.47 4.52
N GLU A 82 10.40 -6.92 3.59
CA GLU A 82 10.25 -5.46 3.39
C GLU A 82 8.87 -5.17 2.84
N ILE A 83 8.35 -3.97 3.12
CA ILE A 83 7.12 -3.45 2.54
C ILE A 83 7.46 -2.18 1.75
N LEU A 84 7.23 -2.21 0.45
CA LEU A 84 7.33 -1.01 -0.40
C LEU A 84 5.94 -0.41 -0.58
N VAL A 85 5.77 0.88 -0.29
CA VAL A 85 4.54 1.63 -0.53
C VAL A 85 4.73 2.50 -1.75
N GLY A 86 3.84 2.37 -2.74
CA GLY A 86 3.84 3.19 -3.93
C GLY A 86 3.34 4.60 -3.63
N THR A 87 4.05 5.61 -4.12
CA THR A 87 3.58 7.00 -4.18
C THR A 87 3.66 7.50 -5.62
N SER A 88 2.89 8.55 -5.93
CA SER A 88 3.07 9.33 -7.16
C SER A 88 4.40 10.11 -7.10
N ASP A 89 5.14 10.13 -8.21
CA ASP A 89 6.50 10.69 -8.34
C ASP A 89 6.57 12.23 -8.13
N ASP A 90 5.43 12.93 -8.18
CA ASP A 90 5.39 14.40 -8.18
C ASP A 90 5.67 15.06 -6.81
N ARG A 91 5.94 14.28 -5.76
CA ARG A 91 6.00 14.80 -4.38
C ARG A 91 7.39 14.73 -3.78
N ASP A 92 7.68 15.72 -2.94
CA ASP A 92 8.94 15.80 -2.18
C ASP A 92 9.12 14.53 -1.32
N PRO A 93 10.23 13.78 -1.47
CA PRO A 93 10.45 12.53 -0.74
C PRO A 93 10.40 12.68 0.78
N ASP A 94 10.83 13.82 1.31
CA ASP A 94 10.76 14.10 2.76
C ASP A 94 9.32 14.38 3.20
N ALA A 95 8.50 15.03 2.37
CA ALA A 95 7.07 15.20 2.62
C ALA A 95 6.34 13.85 2.62
N GLU A 96 6.64 12.99 1.66
CA GLU A 96 6.07 11.64 1.57
C GLU A 96 6.41 10.78 2.79
N ARG A 97 7.67 10.81 3.24
CA ARG A 97 8.07 10.11 4.47
C ARG A 97 7.34 10.60 5.71
N ARG A 98 7.18 11.92 5.86
CA ARG A 98 6.43 12.51 6.97
C ARG A 98 4.94 12.12 6.92
N GLU A 99 4.36 12.06 5.72
CA GLU A 99 2.97 11.65 5.54
C GLU A 99 2.77 10.16 5.84
N LEU A 100 3.68 9.29 5.40
CA LEU A 100 3.67 7.87 5.78
C LEU A 100 3.72 7.71 7.31
N ASP A 101 4.67 8.36 7.97
CA ASP A 101 4.78 8.30 9.44
C ASP A 101 3.52 8.79 10.13
N ARG A 102 2.98 9.92 9.68
CA ARG A 102 1.73 10.49 10.18
C ARG A 102 0.59 9.48 10.07
N GLN A 103 0.44 8.81 8.93
CA GLN A 103 -0.63 7.82 8.74
C GLN A 103 -0.43 6.57 9.60
N LEU A 104 0.80 6.10 9.77
CA LEU A 104 1.11 4.96 10.64
C LEU A 104 0.81 5.28 12.11
N CYS A 105 1.19 6.48 12.57
CA CYS A 105 1.01 6.91 13.96
C CYS A 105 -0.44 7.29 14.27
N LEU A 106 -1.05 8.15 13.44
CA LEU A 106 -2.37 8.75 13.71
C LEU A 106 -3.53 7.98 13.07
N GLY A 107 -3.24 7.04 12.17
CA GLY A 107 -4.24 6.41 11.32
C GLY A 107 -4.29 7.05 9.93
N GLY A 108 -4.82 6.29 8.98
CA GLY A 108 -4.94 6.72 7.59
C GLY A 108 -5.02 5.52 6.65
N PRO A 109 -5.25 5.77 5.35
CA PRO A 109 -5.40 4.72 4.35
C PRO A 109 -4.21 3.77 4.27
N VAL A 110 -2.98 4.29 4.36
CA VAL A 110 -1.77 3.44 4.34
C VAL A 110 -1.74 2.51 5.55
N ARG A 111 -2.06 3.00 6.75
CA ARG A 111 -2.13 2.13 7.94
C ARG A 111 -3.23 1.08 7.81
N SER A 112 -4.40 1.46 7.27
CA SER A 112 -5.50 0.53 7.00
C SER A 112 -5.10 -0.55 6.00
N MET A 113 -4.43 -0.19 4.91
CA MET A 113 -3.86 -1.13 3.94
C MET A 113 -2.86 -2.08 4.60
N LEU A 114 -1.91 -1.54 5.38
CA LEU A 114 -0.87 -2.33 6.02
C LEU A 114 -1.39 -3.23 7.15
N ALA A 115 -2.57 -2.97 7.70
CA ALA A 115 -3.24 -3.91 8.61
C ALA A 115 -3.53 -5.26 7.92
N HIS A 116 -3.60 -5.30 6.59
CA HIS A 116 -3.77 -6.53 5.81
C HIS A 116 -2.44 -7.21 5.44
N SER A 117 -1.30 -6.61 5.80
CA SER A 117 0.02 -7.18 5.50
C SER A 117 0.28 -8.49 6.26
N GLY A 118 -0.26 -8.60 7.48
CA GLY A 118 0.02 -9.67 8.42
C GLY A 118 1.24 -9.41 9.32
N ALA A 119 1.96 -8.29 9.13
CA ALA A 119 3.02 -7.88 10.05
C ALA A 119 2.45 -7.56 11.44
N ARG A 120 3.22 -7.82 12.49
CA ARG A 120 2.87 -7.48 13.88
C ARG A 120 3.24 -6.04 14.22
N SER A 121 4.39 -5.58 13.72
CA SER A 121 4.82 -4.19 13.75
C SER A 121 5.61 -3.86 12.47
N VAL A 122 5.68 -2.57 12.18
CA VAL A 122 6.42 -2.02 11.04
C VAL A 122 7.32 -0.89 11.50
N THR A 123 8.44 -0.69 10.80
CA THR A 123 9.37 0.41 11.06
C THR A 123 9.52 1.27 9.80
N VAL A 124 9.74 2.58 9.99
CA VAL A 124 10.06 3.49 8.89
C VAL A 124 11.46 4.03 9.17
N ASP A 125 12.35 3.91 8.20
CA ASP A 125 13.68 4.52 8.34
C ASP A 125 13.61 6.01 8.01
N TRP A 126 13.95 6.82 9.01
CA TRP A 126 14.02 8.28 8.93
C TRP A 126 15.36 8.79 8.40
N CYS A 127 16.39 7.93 8.33
CA CYS A 127 17.74 8.38 8.03
C CYS A 127 18.02 8.44 6.52
N ALA A 128 17.80 9.61 5.93
CA ALA A 128 18.81 10.16 5.04
C ALA A 128 19.80 10.97 5.89
N VAL A 129 20.68 10.29 6.63
CA VAL A 129 21.94 10.95 6.99
C VAL A 129 22.69 11.07 5.67
N ALA A 130 22.59 12.24 5.05
CA ALA A 130 23.55 12.64 4.04
C ALA A 130 24.92 12.47 4.69
N ALA A 131 25.64 11.42 4.26
CA ALA A 131 27.05 11.30 4.61
C ALA A 131 27.74 12.57 4.11
N ALA A 132 28.19 13.38 5.06
CA ALA A 132 28.95 14.60 4.83
C ALA A 132 30.35 14.30 4.28
#